data_AF-A0A9E5NXR1-F1
#
_entry.id   AF-A0A9E5NXR1-F1
#
_cell.length_a   1.000
_cell.length_b   1.000
_cell.length_c   1.000
_cell.angle_alpha   90.00
_cell.angle_beta   90.00
_cell.angle_gamma   90.00
#
_symmetry.space_group_name_H-M   'P 1'
#
loop_
_entity.id
_entity.type
_entity.pdbx_description
1 polymer ?
#
loop_
_entity_poly.entity_id
_entity_poly.type
_entity_poly.pdbx_seq_one_letter_code
_entity_poly.pdbx_strand_id
1 'polypeptide(L)' 'PAADTLPALMVLNARLKIVSGEDTRQVSLPEIYDGPYQTNLKPHELISHITIEKMPKEARCHYFRLTR' A
#
# COMPACT_ATOMS: atom_id res chain seq x y z
N PRO A 1 9.44 -7.78 -0.31
CA PRO A 1 9.40 -7.61 -1.79
C PRO A 1 8.54 -8.65 -2.53
N ALA A 2 8.50 -9.92 -2.09
CA ALA A 2 7.69 -10.98 -2.74
C ALA A 2 6.24 -11.09 -2.22
N ALA A 3 5.73 -10.06 -1.54
CA ALA A 3 4.35 -10.07 -1.06
C ALA A 3 3.41 -9.64 -2.20
N ASP A 4 2.50 -10.53 -2.62
CA ASP A 4 1.64 -10.34 -3.79
C ASP A 4 0.75 -9.09 -3.72
N THR A 5 0.37 -8.68 -2.51
CA THR A 5 -0.51 -7.53 -2.28
C THR A 5 0.18 -6.19 -2.61
N LEU A 6 1.49 -6.08 -2.40
CA LEU A 6 2.22 -4.84 -2.62
C LEU A 6 2.18 -4.36 -4.09
N PRO A 7 2.59 -5.17 -5.10
CA PRO A 7 2.54 -4.74 -6.48
C PRO A 7 1.09 -4.46 -6.95
N ALA A 8 0.11 -5.24 -6.50
CA ALA A 8 -1.29 -4.99 -6.85
C ALA A 8 -1.77 -3.62 -6.33
N LEU A 9 -1.49 -3.28 -5.07
CA LEU A 9 -1.87 -1.99 -4.50
C LEU A 9 -1.08 -0.81 -5.08
N MET A 10 0.18 -1.03 -5.47
CA MET A 10 0.98 -0.01 -6.17
C MET A 10 0.38 0.34 -7.53
N VAL A 11 -0.02 -0.67 -8.32
CA VAL A 11 -0.70 -0.46 -9.61
C VAL A 11 -2.03 0.28 -9.44
N LEU A 12 -2.75 0.00 -8.36
CA LEU A 12 -4.02 0.66 -8.03
C LEU A 12 -3.85 2.05 -7.38
N ASN A 13 -2.63 2.60 -7.34
CA ASN A 13 -2.31 3.89 -6.72
C ASN A 13 -2.86 4.01 -5.29
N ALA A 14 -2.72 2.95 -4.50
CA ALA A 14 -3.25 2.93 -3.15
C ALA A 14 -2.62 4.00 -2.26
N ARG A 15 -3.45 4.63 -1.42
CA ARG A 15 -3.05 5.53 -0.35
C ARG A 15 -3.19 4.84 1.00
N LEU A 16 -2.23 5.09 1.89
CA LEU A 16 -2.23 4.58 3.24
C LEU A 16 -2.65 5.66 4.23
N LYS A 17 -3.53 5.31 5.17
CA LYS A 17 -3.79 6.13 6.36
C LYS A 17 -3.00 5.58 7.53
N ILE A 18 -2.05 6.37 8.02
CA ILE A 18 -1.21 6.03 9.16
C ILE A 18 -1.67 6.84 10.37
N VAL A 19 -1.80 6.16 11.50
CA VAL A 19 -2.24 6.74 12.78
C VAL A 19 -1.17 6.53 13.84
N SER A 20 -1.01 7.50 14.75
CA SER A 20 -0.11 7.42 15.90
C SER A 20 -0.70 8.23 17.05
N GLY A 21 -1.38 7.58 17.99
CA GLY A 21 -2.16 8.29 19.02
C GLY A 21 -3.28 9.11 18.38
N GLU A 22 -3.28 10.43 18.60
CA GLU A 22 -4.25 11.36 17.99
C GLU A 22 -3.81 11.85 16.60
N ASP A 23 -2.55 11.61 16.20
CA ASP A 23 -2.02 12.05 14.92
C ASP A 23 -2.44 11.12 13.77
N THR A 24 -2.63 11.71 12.59
CA THR A 24 -2.93 10.99 11.36
C THR A 24 -2.18 11.60 10.19
N ARG A 25 -1.62 10.75 9.32
CA ARG A 25 -1.11 11.16 8.00
C ARG A 25 -1.59 10.24 6.89
N GLN A 26 -1.66 10.79 5.69
CA GLN A 26 -1.91 10.04 4.47
C GLN A 26 -0.70 10.13 3.54
N VAL A 27 -0.32 9.01 2.95
CA VAL A 27 0.83 8.91 2.05
C VAL A 27 0.54 7.92 0.93
N SER A 28 1.25 8.05 -0.20
CA SER A 28 1.18 7.03 -1.24
C SER A 28 1.87 5.75 -0.78
N LEU A 29 1.40 4.59 -1.23
CA LEU A 29 2.00 3.30 -0.84
C LEU A 29 3.51 3.21 -1.15
N PRO A 30 4.04 3.67 -2.31
CA PRO A 30 5.47 3.59 -2.61
C PRO A 30 6.35 4.39 -1.65
N GLU A 31 5.86 5.52 -1.14
CA GLU A 31 6.61 6.41 -0.24
C GLU A 31 6.90 5.80 1.14
N ILE A 32 6.28 4.68 1.50
CA ILE A 32 6.50 4.02 2.79
C ILE A 32 7.69 3.07 2.80
N TYR A 33 8.12 2.55 1.64
CA TYR A 33 9.13 1.49 1.57
C TYR A 33 10.50 2.03 1.20
N ASP A 34 11.47 1.88 2.09
CA ASP A 34 12.87 2.26 1.85
C ASP A 34 13.71 1.08 1.35
N GLY A 35 13.25 -0.15 1.57
CA GLY A 35 13.96 -1.36 1.17
C GLY A 35 13.30 -2.66 1.63
N PRO A 36 13.92 -3.83 1.39
CA PRO A 36 13.43 -5.10 1.89
C PRO A 36 13.30 -5.11 3.41
N TYR A 37 12.09 -5.34 3.91
CA TYR A 37 11.75 -5.31 5.34
C TYR A 37 11.99 -3.94 6.01
N GLN A 38 12.11 -2.88 5.22
CA GLN A 38 12.38 -1.54 5.71
C GLN A 38 11.28 -0.58 5.24
N THR A 39 10.73 0.15 6.19
CA THR A 39 9.73 1.19 5.97
C THR A 39 10.06 2.41 6.81
N ASN A 40 9.61 3.58 6.39
CA ASN A 40 9.76 4.80 7.18
C ASN A 40 8.71 4.97 8.30
N LEU A 41 7.95 3.92 8.62
CA LEU A 41 7.04 3.90 9.75
C LEU A 41 7.80 4.06 11.07
N LYS A 42 7.29 4.91 11.95
CA LYS A 42 7.81 5.08 13.31
C LYS A 42 7.29 3.96 14.24
N PRO A 43 7.94 3.69 15.39
CA PRO A 43 7.55 2.62 16.30
C PRO A 43 6.09 2.64 16.80
N HIS A 44 5.43 3.80 16.81
CA HIS A 44 4.05 3.96 17.27
C HIS A 44 3.07 4.24 16.13
N GLU A 45 3.53 4.17 14.88
CA GLU A 45 2.68 4.35 13.71
C GLU A 45 2.05 3.02 13.28
N LEU A 46 0.76 3.07 12.97
CA LEU A 46 -0.01 1.95 12.46
C LEU A 46 -0.68 2.32 11.15
N ILE A 47 -0.54 1.46 10.14
CA ILE A 47 -1.37 1.54 8.94
C ILE A 47 -2.77 1.08 9.34
N SER A 48 -3.71 2.02 9.40
CA SER A 48 -5.09 1.75 9.80
C SER A 48 -6.00 1.45 8.62
N HIS A 49 -5.73 2.06 7.45
CA HIS A 49 -6.56 1.92 6.26
C HIS A 49 -5.71 1.95 5.00
N ILE A 50 -6.20 1.25 3.98
CA ILE A 50 -5.71 1.30 2.61
C ILE A 50 -6.88 1.77 1.76
N THR A 51 -6.70 2.85 1.01
CA THR A 51 -7.73 3.42 0.14
C THR A 51 -7.28 3.35 -1.30
N ILE A 52 -8.14 2.82 -2.17
CA ILE A 52 -7.97 2.81 -3.62
C ILE A 52 -9.13 3.58 -4.25
N GLU A 53 -8.89 4.21 -5.39
CA GLU A 53 -9.97 4.82 -6.15
C GLU A 53 -10.80 3.73 -6.81
N LYS A 54 -12.13 3.89 -6.74
CA LYS A 54 -13.04 2.93 -7.35
C LYS A 54 -12.86 2.99 -8.85
N MET A 55 -12.44 1.87 -9.43
CA MET A 55 -12.26 1.75 -10.87
C MET A 55 -13.60 1.89 -11.62
N PRO A 56 -13.60 2.40 -12.85
CA PRO A 56 -14.77 2.40 -13.73
C PRO A 56 -15.35 0.99 -13.90
N LYS A 57 -16.66 0.88 -14.21
CA LYS A 57 -17.34 -0.43 -14.32
C LYS A 57 -16.74 -1.33 -15.40
N GLU A 58 -16.19 -0.72 -16.43
CA GLU A 58 -15.63 -1.37 -17.61
C GLU A 58 -14.16 -1.79 -17.41
N ALA A 59 -13.54 -1.34 -16.32
CA ALA A 59 -12.16 -1.66 -16.01
C ALA A 59 -11.98 -3.16 -15.76
N ARG A 60 -10.83 -3.68 -16.20
CA ARG A 60 -10.42 -5.07 -15.96
C ARG A 60 -9.07 -5.08 -15.26
N CYS A 61 -8.91 -5.98 -14.31
CA CYS A 61 -7.66 -6.19 -13.59
C CYS A 61 -7.19 -7.62 -13.82
N HIS A 62 -5.88 -7.81 -13.90
CA HIS A 62 -5.26 -9.13 -13.99
C HIS A 62 -4.03 -9.16 -13.09
N TYR A 63 -3.82 -10.28 -12.40
CA TYR A 63 -2.64 -10.52 -11.59
C TYR A 63 -2.02 -11.85 -12.04
N PHE A 64 -0.74 -11.82 -12.38
CA PHE A 64 0.00 -13.00 -12.78
C PHE A 64 1.19 -13.18 -11.85
N ARG A 65 1.29 -14.36 -11.24
CA ARG A 65 2.43 -14.74 -10.40
C ARG A 65 3.21 -15.86 -11.08
N LEU A 66 4.48 -15.60 -11.36
CA LEU A 66 5.42 -16.63 -11.78
C LEU A 66 6.13 -17.20 -10.54
N THR A 67 5.97 -18.50 -10.31
CA THR A 67 6.55 -19.24 -9.19
C THR A 67 7.17 -20.54 -9.72
N ARG A 68 8.12 -21.10 -8.98
CA ARG A 68 8.63 -22.46 -9.26
C ARG A 68 7.55 -23.50 -9.01
#